data_AF-A0AA39KYL7-F1
#
_entry.id   AF-A0AA39KYL7-F1
#
_cell.length_a   1.000
_cell.length_b   1.000
_cell.length_c   1.000
_cell.angle_alpha   90.00
_cell.angle_beta   90.00
_cell.angle_gamma   90.00
#
_symmetry.space_group_name_H-M   'P 1'
#
loop_
_entity.id
_entity.type
_entity.pdbx_description
1 polymer ?
#
loop_
_entity_poly.entity_id
_entity_poly.type
_entity_poly.pdbx_seq_one_letter_code
_entity_poly.pdbx_strand_id
1 'polypeptide(L)'
;MEELIENSIISITLIGVCLKIKTIIGRRNALSDAFKLLLSTEIYRINCEETKKFDIKGEKKSRLFTQSYGILMSISAASMIRTALMNIPARILPFNGWFPFKHTDTNSFFLLFTYQITMFIYFVMIGSFTDTVICGGMIHCSNHLKILRYDFENIPKNIQKYSTESHDFHKMENILTKNCIKYHLLIFELTLWYYV
;
A
#
# COMPACT_ATOMS: atom_id res chain seq x y z
N MET A 1 -32.06 14.72 -1.18
CA MET A 1 -30.72 15.19 -1.59
C MET A 1 -29.63 14.42 -0.86
N GLU A 2 -29.73 14.22 0.45
CA GLU A 2 -28.73 13.49 1.26
C GLU A 2 -28.50 12.04 0.79
N GLU A 3 -29.56 11.25 0.54
CA GLU A 3 -29.43 9.88 0.03
C GLU A 3 -28.68 9.80 -1.31
N LEU A 4 -28.87 10.77 -2.20
CA LEU A 4 -28.16 10.84 -3.48
C LEU A 4 -26.67 11.10 -3.27
N ILE A 5 -26.33 11.99 -2.33
CA ILE A 5 -24.96 12.30 -1.97
C ILE A 5 -24.27 11.08 -1.38
N GLU A 6 -24.90 10.40 -0.42
CA GLU A 6 -24.36 9.18 0.21
C GLU A 6 -24.13 8.07 -0.83
N ASN A 7 -25.12 7.79 -1.68
CA ASN A 7 -24.99 6.79 -2.73
C ASN A 7 -23.91 7.15 -3.76
N SER A 8 -23.76 8.44 -4.08
CA SER A 8 -22.72 8.92 -5.01
C SER A 8 -21.33 8.74 -4.40
N ILE A 9 -21.15 9.07 -3.12
CA ILE A 9 -19.88 8.90 -2.40
C ILE A 9 -19.49 7.41 -2.38
N ILE A 10 -20.43 6.53 -2.08
CA ILE A 10 -20.18 5.08 -2.04
C ILE A 10 -19.85 4.55 -3.44
N SER A 11 -20.54 5.03 -4.47
CA SER A 11 -20.26 4.62 -5.85
C SER A 11 -18.87 5.07 -6.32
N ILE A 12 -18.50 6.33 -6.03
CA ILE A 12 -17.19 6.87 -6.37
C ILE A 12 -16.07 6.12 -5.64
N THR A 13 -16.25 5.79 -4.36
CA THR A 13 -15.26 5.02 -3.60
C THR A 13 -15.10 3.60 -4.13
N LEU A 14 -16.20 2.93 -4.51
CA LEU A 14 -16.16 1.61 -5.17
C LEU A 14 -15.42 1.67 -6.50
N ILE A 15 -15.70 2.67 -7.35
CA ILE A 15 -14.99 2.88 -8.62
C ILE A 15 -13.49 3.06 -8.33
N GLY A 16 -13.14 3.90 -7.36
CA GLY A 16 -11.75 4.11 -6.92
C GLY A 16 -11.05 2.79 -6.56
N VAL A 17 -11.65 1.96 -5.69
CA VAL A 17 -11.06 0.66 -5.33
C VAL A 17 -10.96 -0.28 -6.54
N CYS A 18 -11.95 -0.29 -7.42
CA CYS A 18 -11.88 -1.08 -8.66
C CYS A 18 -10.71 -0.64 -9.57
N LEU A 19 -10.45 0.67 -9.66
CA LEU A 19 -9.30 1.20 -10.39
C LEU A 19 -7.98 0.77 -9.73
N LYS A 20 -7.87 0.85 -8.40
CA LYS A 20 -6.69 0.34 -7.67
C LYS A 20 -6.40 -1.13 -8.01
N ILE A 21 -7.43 -1.96 -7.98
CA ILE A 21 -7.33 -3.40 -8.30
C ILE A 21 -6.81 -3.59 -9.72
N LYS A 22 -7.41 -2.91 -10.70
CA LYS A 22 -6.99 -2.99 -12.10
C LYS A 22 -5.54 -2.55 -12.29
N THR A 23 -5.13 -1.46 -11.65
CA THR A 23 -3.76 -0.95 -11.71
C THR A 23 -2.77 -1.95 -11.12
N ILE A 24 -3.06 -2.54 -9.96
CA ILE A 24 -2.20 -3.56 -9.35
C ILE A 24 -2.12 -4.81 -10.22
N ILE A 25 -3.24 -5.31 -10.73
CA ILE A 25 -3.25 -6.52 -11.57
C ILE A 25 -2.46 -6.26 -12.86
N GLY A 26 -2.69 -5.12 -13.52
CA GLY A 26 -2.01 -4.76 -14.77
C GLY A 26 -0.50 -4.55 -14.61
N ARG A 27 -0.05 -4.08 -13.43
CA ARG A 27 1.36 -3.79 -13.14
C ARG A 27 2.00 -4.81 -12.18
N ARG A 28 1.36 -5.94 -11.90
CA ARG A 28 1.82 -6.94 -10.92
C ARG A 28 3.25 -7.44 -11.18
N ASN A 29 3.63 -7.55 -12.46
CA ASN A 29 4.97 -7.99 -12.85
C ASN A 29 6.00 -6.91 -12.50
N ALA A 30 5.71 -5.65 -12.81
CA ALA A 30 6.55 -4.52 -12.42
C ALA A 30 6.67 -4.41 -10.89
N LEU A 31 5.57 -4.62 -10.15
CA LEU A 31 5.58 -4.65 -8.69
C LEU A 31 6.46 -5.80 -8.16
N SER A 32 6.34 -7.00 -8.73
CA SER A 32 7.15 -8.17 -8.33
C SER A 32 8.63 -7.96 -8.62
N ASP A 33 8.97 -7.42 -9.79
CA ASP A 33 10.35 -7.11 -10.17
C ASP A 33 10.93 -6.01 -9.27
N ALA A 34 10.13 -5.01 -8.95
CA ALA A 34 10.47 -3.94 -8.03
C ALA A 34 10.76 -4.48 -6.62
N PHE A 35 9.92 -5.38 -6.10
CA PHE A 35 10.15 -6.07 -4.82
C PHE A 35 11.42 -6.94 -4.83
N LYS A 36 11.62 -7.75 -5.88
CA LYS A 36 12.82 -8.60 -6.02
C LYS A 36 14.09 -7.77 -6.04
N LEU A 37 14.07 -6.66 -6.77
CA LEU A 37 15.19 -5.75 -6.88
C LEU A 37 15.50 -5.10 -5.54
N LEU A 38 14.48 -4.68 -4.79
CA LEU A 38 14.63 -4.14 -3.43
C LEU A 38 15.24 -5.17 -2.46
N LEU A 39 14.74 -6.41 -2.47
CA LEU A 39 15.31 -7.53 -1.70
C LEU A 39 16.76 -7.83 -2.08
N SER A 40 17.09 -7.82 -3.37
CA SER A 40 18.48 -8.04 -3.83
C SER A 40 19.43 -6.91 -3.42
N THR A 41 18.90 -5.70 -3.28
CA THR A 41 19.62 -4.48 -2.88
C THR A 41 19.95 -4.50 -1.38
N GLU A 42 19.07 -5.04 -0.53
CA GLU A 42 19.33 -5.25 0.90
C GLU A 42 20.48 -6.25 1.15
N ILE A 43 20.64 -7.25 0.29
CA ILE A 43 21.64 -8.33 0.46
C ILE A 43 23.10 -7.83 0.28
N TYR A 44 23.33 -6.78 -0.52
CA TYR A 44 24.69 -6.33 -0.86
C TYR A 44 25.23 -5.20 0.03
N ARG A 45 24.50 -4.77 1.07
CA ARG A 45 24.85 -3.54 1.77
C ARG A 45 26.05 -3.68 2.70
N ILE A 46 26.90 -2.64 2.75
CA ILE A 46 28.02 -2.57 3.70
C ILE A 46 27.47 -2.70 5.13
N ASN A 47 27.93 -3.74 5.82
CA ASN A 47 27.48 -4.11 7.15
C ASN A 47 28.17 -3.22 8.20
N CYS A 48 27.70 -1.98 8.36
CA CYS A 48 28.15 -1.04 9.38
C CYS A 48 27.09 -0.92 10.48
N GLU A 49 27.50 -0.61 11.71
CA GLU A 49 26.55 -0.44 12.82
C GLU A 49 25.57 0.72 12.58
N GLU A 50 26.01 1.77 11.89
CA GLU A 50 25.15 2.90 11.54
C GLU A 50 24.11 2.54 10.46
N THR A 51 24.48 1.73 9.46
CA THR A 51 23.55 1.30 8.41
C THR A 51 22.43 0.44 9.01
N LYS A 52 22.73 -0.43 9.99
CA LYS A 52 21.72 -1.18 10.77
C LYS A 52 20.74 -0.29 11.52
N LYS A 53 21.20 0.83 12.11
CA LYS A 53 20.32 1.77 12.82
C LYS A 53 19.28 2.40 11.88
N PHE A 54 19.67 2.69 10.63
CA PHE A 54 18.73 3.19 9.62
C PHE A 54 17.65 2.15 9.27
N ASP A 55 18.01 0.87 9.13
CA ASP A 55 17.04 -0.21 8.83
C ASP A 55 16.04 -0.39 9.95
N ILE A 56 16.51 -0.55 11.18
CA ILE A 56 15.66 -0.73 12.35
C ILE A 56 14.68 0.45 12.47
N LYS A 57 15.12 1.67 12.15
CA LYS A 57 14.26 2.85 12.15
C LYS A 57 13.22 2.82 11.02
N GLY A 58 13.60 2.35 9.82
CA GLY A 58 12.70 2.19 8.68
C GLY A 58 11.65 1.11 8.91
N GLU A 59 12.06 -0.06 9.39
CA GLU A 59 11.18 -1.16 9.77
C GLU A 59 10.19 -0.75 10.85
N LYS A 60 10.66 -0.06 11.91
CA LYS A 60 9.78 0.49 12.94
C LYS A 60 8.77 1.47 12.36
N LYS A 61 9.18 2.35 11.44
CA LYS A 61 8.28 3.30 10.79
C LYS A 61 7.25 2.58 9.91
N SER A 62 7.68 1.59 9.11
CA SER A 62 6.81 0.78 8.26
C SER A 62 5.80 -0.02 9.08
N ARG A 63 6.26 -0.65 10.17
CA ARG A 63 5.41 -1.40 11.10
C ARG A 63 4.41 -0.51 11.81
N LEU A 64 4.85 0.64 12.33
CA LEU A 64 3.96 1.59 12.99
C LEU A 64 2.90 2.12 12.02
N PHE A 65 3.29 2.49 10.80
CA PHE A 65 2.36 2.92 9.77
C PHE A 65 1.32 1.83 9.45
N THR A 66 1.78 0.61 9.15
CA THR A 66 0.91 -0.53 8.83
C THR A 66 -0.05 -0.86 9.97
N GLN A 67 0.44 -0.90 11.21
CA GLN A 67 -0.39 -1.18 12.39
C GLN A 67 -1.40 -0.07 12.64
N SER A 68 -0.97 1.19 12.59
CA SER A 68 -1.86 2.34 12.87
C SER A 68 -2.95 2.44 11.81
N TYR A 69 -2.58 2.31 10.53
CA TYR A 69 -3.51 2.33 9.42
C TYR A 69 -4.49 1.14 9.45
N GLY A 70 -4.00 -0.07 9.77
CA GLY A 70 -4.85 -1.25 9.96
C GLY A 70 -5.88 -1.08 11.10
N ILE A 71 -5.48 -0.46 12.22
CA ILE A 71 -6.39 -0.16 13.34
C ILE A 71 -7.45 0.84 12.91
N LEU A 72 -7.07 1.93 12.24
CA LEU A 72 -8.00 2.95 11.74
C LEU A 72 -9.03 2.36 10.77
N MET A 73 -8.59 1.55 9.81
CA MET A 73 -9.47 0.88 8.86
C MET A 73 -10.40 -0.11 9.54
N SER A 74 -9.93 -0.83 10.56
CA SER A 74 -10.75 -1.76 11.34
C SER A 74 -11.85 -1.03 12.13
N ILE A 75 -11.53 0.11 12.75
CA ILE A 75 -12.50 0.94 13.46
C ILE A 75 -13.57 1.47 12.50
N SER A 76 -13.17 1.95 11.31
CA SER A 76 -14.09 2.44 10.29
C SER A 76 -14.99 1.34 9.73
N ALA A 77 -14.45 0.15 9.47
CA ALA A 77 -15.26 -0.98 9.03
C ALA A 77 -16.25 -1.43 10.10
N ALA A 78 -15.81 -1.50 11.37
CA ALA A 78 -16.64 -1.89 12.49
C ALA A 78 -17.78 -0.89 12.76
N SER A 79 -17.53 0.43 12.60
CA SER A 79 -18.59 1.43 12.74
C SER A 79 -19.64 1.29 11.63
N MET A 80 -19.22 1.10 10.37
CA MET A 80 -20.12 0.87 9.24
C MET A 80 -20.99 -0.38 9.45
N ILE A 81 -20.37 -1.50 9.83
CA ILE A 81 -21.09 -2.76 10.10
C ILE A 81 -22.08 -2.57 11.25
N ARG A 82 -21.69 -1.86 12.31
CA ARG A 82 -22.59 -1.57 13.43
C ARG A 82 -23.81 -0.77 12.98
N THR A 83 -23.64 0.27 12.17
CA THR A 83 -24.74 1.05 11.60
C THR A 83 -25.65 0.17 10.73
N ALA A 84 -25.06 -0.69 9.90
CA ALA A 84 -25.82 -1.65 9.09
C ALA A 84 -26.67 -2.61 9.95
N LEU A 85 -26.13 -3.10 11.07
CA LEU A 85 -26.85 -3.97 11.99
C LEU A 85 -28.00 -3.24 12.71
N MET A 86 -27.81 -1.98 13.11
CA MET A 86 -28.86 -1.18 13.73
C MET A 86 -30.04 -0.90 12.79
N ASN A 87 -29.80 -0.92 11.48
CA ASN A 87 -30.80 -0.66 10.45
C ASN A 87 -31.60 -1.91 10.02
N ILE A 88 -31.24 -3.10 10.52
CA ILE A 88 -31.95 -4.37 10.25
C ILE A 88 -33.43 -4.33 10.67
N PRO A 89 -33.81 -3.83 11.86
CA PRO A 89 -35.22 -3.79 12.30
C PRO A 89 -36.11 -2.93 11.37
N ALA A 90 -35.52 -1.90 10.76
CA ALA A 90 -36.19 -1.04 9.78
C ALA A 90 -36.21 -1.65 8.36
N ARG A 91 -35.61 -2.83 8.15
CA ARG A 91 -35.40 -3.47 6.84
C ARG A 91 -34.71 -2.55 5.81
N ILE A 92 -33.86 -1.64 6.28
CA ILE A 92 -33.08 -0.74 5.42
C ILE A 92 -31.78 -1.47 5.05
N LEU A 93 -31.46 -1.52 3.76
CA LEU A 93 -30.22 -2.11 3.28
C LEU A 93 -29.04 -1.15 3.56
N PRO A 94 -27.85 -1.68 3.89
CA PRO A 94 -26.66 -0.86 4.11
C PRO A 94 -26.23 -0.06 2.87
N PHE A 95 -26.52 -0.56 1.67
CA PHE A 95 -26.34 0.17 0.42
C PHE A 95 -27.64 0.22 -0.36
N ASN A 96 -28.17 1.44 -0.53
CA ASN A 96 -29.39 1.70 -1.29
C ASN A 96 -29.07 1.63 -2.80
N GLY A 97 -29.57 0.59 -3.46
CA GLY A 97 -29.37 0.37 -4.89
C GLY A 97 -30.62 -0.22 -5.55
N TRP A 98 -30.71 -0.08 -6.86
CA TRP A 98 -31.79 -0.71 -7.62
C TRP A 98 -31.45 -2.18 -7.91
N PHE A 99 -32.29 -3.10 -7.45
CA PHE A 99 -32.14 -4.54 -7.69
C PHE A 99 -33.30 -5.05 -8.56
N PRO A 100 -33.04 -5.92 -9.55
CA PRO A 100 -34.05 -6.42 -10.48
C PRO A 100 -35.02 -7.44 -9.86
N PHE A 101 -34.79 -7.87 -8.62
CA PHE A 101 -35.65 -8.79 -7.88
C PHE A 101 -36.33 -8.09 -6.70
N LYS A 102 -37.55 -8.51 -6.35
CA LYS A 102 -38.28 -7.99 -5.18
C LYS A 102 -37.54 -8.41 -3.90
N HIS A 103 -37.00 -7.43 -3.19
CA HIS A 103 -36.26 -7.60 -1.92
C HIS A 103 -37.20 -7.55 -0.69
N THR A 104 -38.52 -7.67 -0.91
CA THR A 104 -39.55 -7.70 0.12
C THR A 104 -39.57 -9.01 0.92
N ASP A 105 -39.12 -10.11 0.33
CA ASP A 105 -39.04 -11.42 1.00
C ASP A 105 -37.88 -11.48 1.99
N THR A 106 -38.15 -12.01 3.18
CA THR A 106 -37.18 -12.08 4.30
C THR A 106 -35.88 -12.80 3.90
N ASN A 107 -35.96 -13.89 3.14
CA ASN A 107 -34.78 -14.65 2.71
C ASN A 107 -33.92 -13.86 1.72
N SER A 108 -34.55 -13.18 0.75
CA SER A 108 -33.87 -12.35 -0.24
C SER A 108 -33.19 -11.15 0.40
N PHE A 109 -33.81 -10.56 1.42
CA PHE A 109 -33.21 -9.48 2.22
C PHE A 109 -31.92 -9.94 2.93
N PHE A 110 -31.95 -11.06 3.66
CA PHE A 110 -30.77 -11.55 4.38
C PHE A 110 -29.64 -11.99 3.43
N LEU A 111 -29.98 -12.58 2.29
CA LEU A 111 -28.98 -12.95 1.27
C LEU A 111 -28.28 -11.71 0.71
N LEU A 112 -29.05 -10.67 0.39
CA LEU A 112 -28.49 -9.43 -0.15
C LEU A 112 -27.70 -8.66 0.91
N PHE A 113 -28.18 -8.65 2.16
CA PHE A 113 -27.47 -8.05 3.29
C PHE A 113 -26.11 -8.71 3.52
N THR A 114 -26.07 -10.05 3.58
CA THR A 114 -24.80 -10.79 3.79
C THR A 114 -23.85 -10.57 2.62
N TYR A 115 -24.35 -10.62 1.38
CA TYR A 115 -23.56 -10.30 0.18
C TYR A 115 -22.94 -8.90 0.25
N GLN A 116 -23.73 -7.87 0.59
CA GLN A 116 -23.26 -6.48 0.70
C GLN A 116 -22.18 -6.32 1.77
N ILE A 117 -22.35 -6.93 2.95
CA ILE A 117 -21.35 -6.89 4.03
C ILE A 117 -20.07 -7.61 3.62
N THR A 118 -20.18 -8.80 3.01
CA THR A 118 -19.01 -9.56 2.54
C THR A 118 -18.24 -8.77 1.49
N MET A 119 -18.92 -8.18 0.50
CA MET A 119 -18.28 -7.35 -0.51
C MET A 119 -17.61 -6.12 0.08
N PHE A 120 -18.28 -5.44 1.02
CA PHE A 120 -17.70 -4.29 1.73
C PHE A 120 -16.39 -4.66 2.44
N ILE A 121 -16.36 -5.78 3.17
CA ILE A 121 -15.15 -6.27 3.84
C ILE A 121 -14.04 -6.52 2.81
N TYR A 122 -14.35 -7.16 1.67
CA TYR A 122 -13.36 -7.36 0.61
C TYR A 122 -12.82 -6.05 0.05
N PHE A 123 -13.67 -5.06 -0.23
CA PHE A 123 -13.23 -3.75 -0.74
C PHE A 123 -12.33 -3.02 0.26
N VAL A 124 -12.68 -3.04 1.55
CA VAL A 124 -11.87 -2.46 2.62
C VAL A 124 -10.52 -3.17 2.76
N MET A 125 -10.49 -4.50 2.71
CA MET A 125 -9.25 -5.28 2.78
C MET A 125 -8.34 -5.00 1.60
N ILE A 126 -8.88 -5.01 0.39
CA ILE A 126 -8.10 -4.75 -0.82
C ILE A 126 -7.57 -3.33 -0.81
N GLY A 127 -8.43 -2.34 -0.55
CA GLY A 127 -8.02 -0.93 -0.50
C GLY A 127 -6.97 -0.66 0.58
N SER A 128 -7.05 -1.31 1.74
CA SER A 128 -6.04 -1.16 2.78
C SER A 128 -4.73 -1.87 2.45
N PHE A 129 -4.79 -3.04 1.81
CA PHE A 129 -3.61 -3.76 1.32
C PHE A 129 -2.85 -2.94 0.27
N THR A 130 -3.56 -2.34 -0.70
CA THR A 130 -2.94 -1.53 -1.74
C THR A 130 -2.15 -0.37 -1.14
N ASP A 131 -2.77 0.35 -0.21
CA ASP A 131 -2.19 1.55 0.39
C ASP A 131 -0.99 1.17 1.27
N THR A 132 -1.08 0.05 1.98
CA THR A 132 0.03 -0.51 2.78
C THR A 132 1.22 -0.90 1.90
N VAL A 133 0.99 -1.56 0.76
CA VAL A 133 2.07 -1.97 -0.15
C VAL A 133 2.79 -0.75 -0.74
N ILE A 134 2.04 0.26 -1.17
CA ILE A 134 2.60 1.50 -1.75
C ILE A 134 3.41 2.25 -0.69
N CYS A 135 2.83 2.50 0.49
CA CYS A 135 3.50 3.23 1.56
C CYS A 135 4.71 2.47 2.10
N GLY A 136 4.62 1.14 2.26
CA GLY A 136 5.74 0.28 2.65
C GLY A 136 6.89 0.39 1.65
N GLY A 137 6.58 0.27 0.35
CA GLY A 137 7.54 0.45 -0.73
C GLY A 137 8.25 1.81 -0.69
N MET A 138 7.52 2.89 -0.45
CA MET A 138 8.09 4.24 -0.31
C MET A 138 9.05 4.35 0.88
N ILE A 139 8.68 3.76 2.03
CA ILE A 139 9.53 3.77 3.23
C ILE A 139 10.83 3.03 2.98
N HIS A 140 10.76 1.83 2.40
CA HIS A 140 11.95 1.06 2.03
C HIS A 140 12.86 1.85 1.10
N CYS A 141 12.32 2.43 0.02
CA CYS A 141 13.11 3.24 -0.91
C CYS A 141 13.73 4.48 -0.26
N SER A 142 12.99 5.16 0.62
CA SER A 142 13.52 6.30 1.39
C SER A 142 14.66 5.92 2.33
N ASN A 143 14.65 4.68 2.84
CA ASN A 143 15.71 4.15 3.66
C ASN A 143 16.96 3.87 2.82
N HIS A 144 16.82 3.19 1.68
CA HIS A 144 17.92 2.95 0.75
C HIS A 144 18.61 4.25 0.31
N LEU A 145 17.87 5.31 0.04
CA LEU A 145 18.44 6.63 -0.28
C LEU A 145 19.24 7.24 0.87
N LYS A 146 18.83 7.05 2.12
CA LYS A 146 19.58 7.55 3.28
C LYS A 146 20.90 6.83 3.45
N ILE A 147 20.91 5.51 3.24
CA ILE A 147 22.15 4.73 3.33
C ILE A 147 23.10 5.11 2.22
N LEU A 148 22.59 5.21 0.98
CA LEU A 148 23.38 5.67 -0.15
C LEU A 148 24.02 7.05 0.14
N ARG A 149 23.25 7.99 0.68
CA ARG A 149 23.76 9.30 1.09
C ARG A 149 24.85 9.19 2.16
N TYR A 150 24.66 8.35 3.17
CA TYR A 150 25.64 8.10 4.21
C TYR A 150 26.94 7.51 3.65
N ASP A 151 26.83 6.58 2.71
CA ASP A 151 27.99 5.98 2.05
C ASP A 151 28.76 7.05 1.26
N PHE A 152 28.07 7.88 0.46
CA PHE A 152 28.65 9.01 -0.27
C PHE A 152 29.41 9.99 0.64
N GLU A 153 28.79 10.40 1.76
CA GLU A 153 29.39 11.35 2.70
C GLU A 153 30.64 10.77 3.41
N ASN A 154 30.76 9.45 3.50
CA ASN A 154 31.87 8.76 4.16
C ASN A 154 32.90 8.14 3.21
N ILE A 155 32.73 8.28 1.88
CA ILE A 155 33.73 7.87 0.86
C ILE A 155 35.15 8.30 1.24
N PRO A 156 35.43 9.58 1.62
CA PRO A 156 36.80 10.04 1.87
C PRO A 156 37.50 9.33 3.04
N LYS A 157 36.74 8.90 4.05
CA LYS A 157 37.27 8.21 5.24
C LYS A 157 37.51 6.72 5.01
N ASN A 158 36.83 6.13 4.03
CA ASN A 158 36.90 4.70 3.72
C ASN A 158 37.93 4.35 2.64
N ILE A 159 38.44 5.31 1.85
CA ILE A 159 39.45 5.08 0.79
C ILE A 159 40.71 4.35 1.30
N GLN A 160 41.09 4.54 2.57
CA GLN A 160 42.25 3.84 3.16
C GLN A 160 42.00 2.35 3.44
N LYS A 161 40.74 1.88 3.41
CA LYS A 161 40.33 0.49 3.67
C LYS A 161 40.00 -0.32 2.40
N TYR A 162 39.80 0.34 1.25
CA TYR A 162 39.18 -0.25 0.04
C TYR A 162 40.08 -0.27 -1.22
N SER A 163 41.40 -0.12 -1.09
CA SER A 163 42.31 0.03 -2.24
C SER A 163 42.38 -1.16 -3.21
N THR A 164 41.72 -2.28 -2.93
CA THR A 164 41.60 -3.44 -3.83
C THR A 164 40.16 -3.76 -4.30
N GLU A 165 39.12 -3.17 -3.70
CA GLU A 165 37.68 -3.42 -4.03
C GLU A 165 36.95 -2.19 -4.61
N SER A 166 37.61 -1.02 -4.69
CA SER A 166 36.98 0.27 -5.00
C SER A 166 36.30 0.35 -6.37
N HIS A 167 36.79 -0.39 -7.37
CA HIS A 167 36.24 -0.35 -8.73
C HIS A 167 34.91 -1.11 -8.86
N ASP A 168 34.69 -2.16 -8.07
CA ASP A 168 33.41 -2.87 -7.97
C ASP A 168 32.41 -2.12 -7.10
N PHE A 169 32.89 -1.40 -6.07
CA PHE A 169 32.04 -0.59 -5.21
C PHE A 169 31.33 0.54 -5.97
N HIS A 170 32.06 1.34 -6.74
CA HIS A 170 31.44 2.43 -7.52
C HIS A 170 30.50 1.91 -8.62
N LYS A 171 30.82 0.76 -9.22
CA LYS A 171 29.95 0.10 -10.21
C LYS A 171 28.66 -0.37 -9.54
N MET A 172 28.75 -0.97 -8.35
CA MET A 172 27.59 -1.38 -7.57
C MET A 172 26.75 -0.18 -7.12
N GLU A 173 27.38 0.85 -6.58
CA GLU A 173 26.71 2.08 -6.13
C GLU A 173 25.88 2.69 -7.27
N ASN A 174 26.45 2.77 -8.47
CA ASN A 174 25.76 3.28 -9.65
C ASN A 174 24.57 2.37 -10.09
N ILE A 175 24.66 1.07 -9.85
CA ILE A 175 23.54 0.13 -10.07
C ILE A 175 22.45 0.37 -9.02
N LEU A 176 22.80 0.54 -7.74
CA LEU A 176 21.89 0.79 -6.63
C LEU A 176 21.15 2.13 -6.79
N THR A 177 21.86 3.20 -7.17
CA THR A 177 21.26 4.52 -7.42
C THR A 177 20.27 4.46 -8.58
N LYS A 178 20.67 3.86 -9.71
CA LYS A 178 19.83 3.67 -10.89
C LYS A 178 18.58 2.87 -10.56
N ASN A 179 18.72 1.84 -9.73
CA ASN A 179 17.64 1.00 -9.26
C ASN A 179 16.67 1.75 -8.34
N CYS A 180 17.17 2.51 -7.36
CA CYS A 180 16.36 3.38 -6.50
C CYS A 180 15.60 4.44 -7.32
N ILE A 181 16.25 5.08 -8.30
CA ILE A 181 15.60 6.06 -9.18
C ILE A 181 14.52 5.40 -10.03
N LYS A 182 14.82 4.25 -10.64
CA LYS A 182 13.84 3.47 -11.42
C LYS A 182 12.65 3.06 -10.56
N TYR A 183 12.89 2.65 -9.31
CA TYR A 183 11.85 2.29 -8.36
C TYR A 183 11.02 3.49 -7.91
N HIS A 184 11.65 4.62 -7.59
CA HIS A 184 10.95 5.87 -7.27
C HIS A 184 10.10 6.34 -8.44
N LEU A 185 10.58 6.23 -9.68
CA LEU A 185 9.81 6.54 -10.88
C LEU A 185 8.63 5.57 -11.06
N LEU A 186 8.82 4.27 -10.83
CA LEU A 186 7.73 3.29 -10.90
C LEU A 186 6.66 3.54 -9.83
N ILE A 187 7.07 3.85 -8.60
CA ILE A 187 6.12 4.25 -7.54
C ILE A 187 5.44 5.56 -7.91
N PHE A 188 6.19 6.55 -8.40
CA PHE A 188 5.63 7.84 -8.78
C PHE A 188 4.60 7.69 -9.91
N GLU A 189 4.91 6.88 -10.92
CA GLU A 189 3.99 6.52 -12.01
C GLU A 189 2.75 5.80 -11.43
N LEU A 190 2.92 4.82 -10.56
CA LEU A 190 1.81 4.13 -9.87
C LEU A 190 0.94 5.08 -9.05
N THR A 191 1.53 6.06 -8.36
CA THR A 191 0.79 7.08 -7.62
C THR A 191 0.12 8.08 -8.55
N LEU A 192 0.73 8.44 -9.69
CA LEU A 192 0.13 9.35 -10.66
C LEU A 192 -1.14 8.73 -11.26
N TRP A 193 -1.10 7.43 -11.60
CA TRP A 193 -2.26 6.65 -12.05
C TRP A 193 -3.29 6.34 -10.95
N TYR A 194 -2.95 6.58 -9.69
CA TYR A 194 -3.88 6.48 -8.57
C TYR A 194 -4.73 7.75 -8.40
N TYR A 195 -4.26 8.90 -8.90
CA TYR A 195 -4.92 10.20 -8.80
C TYR A 195 -5.59 10.67 -10.12
N VAL A 196 -5.41 9.96 -11.23
CA VAL A 196 -6.07 10.19 -12.53
C VAL A 196 -7.21 9.19 -12.72
#